data_AF-A0A4Q6EUM1-F1
#
_entry.id   AF-A0A4Q6EUM1-F1
#
_cell.length_a   1.000
_cell.length_b   1.000
_cell.length_c   1.000
_cell.angle_alpha   90.00
_cell.angle_beta   90.00
_cell.angle_gamma   90.00
#
_symmetry.space_group_name_H-M   'P 1'
#
loop_
_entity.id
_entity.type
_entity.pdbx_description
1 polymer ?
#
loop_
_entity_poly.entity_id
_entity_poly.type
_entity_poly.pdbx_seq_one_letter_code
_entity_poly.pdbx_strand_id
1 'polypeptide(L)'
;MHEWKPKIAPAERPGATSSSSAETLDPRVLSSVLVSVKMAQFEAPPVTGDTQARMLELMHSPEMRALLDSAQLLSVREGTEPHEGLTQIITTLQEIDKLWGQVLLKEGLARLNSSYH
;
A
#
# COMPACT_ATOMS: atom_id res chain seq x y z
N MET A 1 -10.82 34.10 52.35
CA MET A 1 -9.36 33.93 52.22
C MET A 1 -8.84 35.10 51.40
N HIS A 2 -8.34 36.14 52.07
CA HIS A 2 -7.47 37.16 51.45
C HIS A 2 -6.14 36.46 51.09
N GLU A 3 -5.35 36.80 50.07
CA GLU A 3 -4.80 38.11 49.72
C GLU A 3 -4.35 38.19 48.24
N TRP A 4 -4.18 39.44 47.81
CA TRP A 4 -3.68 39.97 46.54
C TRP A 4 -2.30 39.46 46.05
N LYS A 5 -2.13 39.35 44.71
CA LYS A 5 -0.86 39.55 43.96
C LYS A 5 -0.58 41.07 43.86
N PRO A 6 0.63 41.66 43.61
CA PRO A 6 1.60 41.28 42.54
C PRO A 6 3.08 41.77 42.71
N LYS A 7 4.00 41.43 41.78
CA LYS A 7 4.93 42.42 41.21
C LYS A 7 5.54 41.97 39.87
N ILE A 8 5.66 42.93 38.97
CA ILE A 8 5.91 42.88 37.54
C ILE A 8 7.42 42.85 37.24
N ALA A 9 7.81 41.95 36.32
CA ALA A 9 8.76 42.00 35.17
C ALA A 9 9.85 43.12 35.10
N PRO A 10 10.99 42.95 34.38
CA PRO A 10 10.93 42.76 32.91
C PRO A 10 12.09 42.03 32.19
N ALA A 11 11.77 41.70 30.93
CA ALA A 11 12.64 41.76 29.74
C ALA A 11 13.78 40.74 29.58
N GLU A 12 13.47 39.60 28.94
CA GLU A 12 14.27 39.13 27.80
C GLU A 12 13.35 38.48 26.74
N ARG A 13 13.06 39.24 25.68
CA ARG A 13 12.93 38.70 24.32
C ARG A 13 13.84 39.59 23.48
N PRO A 14 14.70 39.03 22.61
CA PRO A 14 14.23 38.17 21.54
C PRO A 14 15.20 37.02 21.23
N GLY A 15 14.80 35.80 21.57
CA GLY A 15 15.46 34.57 21.10
C GLY A 15 14.48 33.80 20.25
N ALA A 16 14.39 34.14 18.97
CA ALA A 16 13.80 33.27 17.98
C ALA A 16 14.58 31.95 17.98
N THR A 17 14.02 30.93 18.59
CA THR A 17 14.27 29.56 18.16
C THR A 17 12.91 28.98 17.83
N SER A 18 12.42 29.37 16.66
CA SER A 18 11.76 28.44 15.76
C SER A 18 12.67 27.24 15.57
N SER A 19 12.71 26.35 16.56
CA SER A 19 13.21 25.00 16.39
C SER A 19 12.06 24.22 15.76
N SER A 20 11.81 24.53 14.48
CA SER A 20 11.34 23.54 13.52
C SER A 20 12.43 22.48 13.49
N SER A 21 12.43 21.62 14.51
CA SER A 21 13.22 20.40 14.51
C SER A 21 12.66 19.64 13.33
N ALA A 22 13.47 19.54 12.27
CA ALA A 22 13.20 18.69 11.14
C ALA A 22 12.71 17.35 11.71
N GLU A 23 11.41 17.08 11.53
CA GLU A 23 10.81 15.79 11.82
C GLU A 23 11.39 14.83 10.78
N THR A 24 12.65 14.46 11.00
CA THR A 24 13.29 13.32 10.37
C THR A 24 12.48 12.13 10.82
N LEU A 25 11.46 11.77 10.03
CA LEU A 25 10.60 10.61 10.26
C LEU A 25 11.52 9.42 10.58
N ASP A 26 11.34 8.75 11.71
CA ASP A 26 12.24 7.65 12.05
C ASP A 26 12.10 6.55 10.98
N PRO A 27 13.18 6.02 10.38
CA PRO A 27 13.12 4.91 9.43
C PRO A 27 12.37 3.68 9.98
N ARG A 28 12.30 3.52 11.30
CA ARG A 28 11.49 2.49 11.97
C ARG A 28 10.00 2.76 11.87
N VAL A 29 9.58 4.02 11.88
CA VAL A 29 8.18 4.45 11.67
C VAL A 29 7.80 4.28 10.19
N LEU A 30 8.72 4.55 9.26
CA LEU A 30 8.48 4.30 7.84
C LEU A 30 8.39 2.80 7.53
N SER A 31 9.26 2.00 8.15
CA SER A 31 9.19 0.54 8.09
C SER A 31 7.88 0.02 8.67
N SER A 32 7.42 0.54 9.82
CA SER A 32 6.16 0.12 10.43
C SER A 32 4.95 0.51 9.58
N VAL A 33 4.94 1.70 8.96
CA VAL A 33 3.87 2.13 8.03
C VAL A 33 3.84 1.24 6.78
N LEU A 34 4.99 0.93 6.18
CA LEU A 34 5.05 0.02 5.03
C LEU A 34 4.57 -1.40 5.38
N VAL A 35 4.92 -1.89 6.58
CA VAL A 35 4.41 -3.18 7.08
C VAL A 35 2.90 -3.12 7.32
N SER A 36 2.38 -2.04 7.92
CA SER A 36 0.95 -1.86 8.14
C SER A 36 0.15 -1.74 6.84
N VAL A 37 0.67 -1.02 5.84
CA VAL A 37 0.04 -0.92 4.51
C VAL A 37 0.04 -2.27 3.81
N LYS A 38 1.15 -3.02 3.88
CA LYS A 38 1.21 -4.38 3.34
C LYS A 38 0.20 -5.28 4.04
N MET A 39 0.12 -5.26 5.37
CA MET A 39 -0.86 -6.06 6.13
C MET A 39 -2.30 -5.66 5.79
N ALA A 40 -2.59 -4.37 5.63
CA ALA A 40 -3.92 -3.87 5.25
C ALA A 40 -4.32 -4.26 3.82
N GLN A 41 -3.36 -4.43 2.90
CA GLN A 41 -3.62 -4.97 1.56
C GLN A 41 -3.92 -6.48 1.57
N PHE A 42 -3.50 -7.21 2.60
CA PHE A 42 -3.79 -8.64 2.78
C PHE A 42 -5.06 -8.92 3.60
N GLU A 43 -5.63 -7.91 4.27
CA GLU A 43 -7.00 -8.00 4.78
C GLU A 43 -7.98 -7.94 3.59
N ALA A 44 -8.18 -9.08 2.94
CA ALA A 44 -9.38 -9.30 2.17
C ALA A 44 -10.58 -8.93 3.08
N PRO A 45 -11.55 -8.13 2.60
CA PRO A 45 -12.70 -7.76 3.42
C PRO A 45 -13.29 -9.04 4.00
N PRO A 46 -13.62 -9.08 5.31
CA PRO A 46 -14.17 -10.27 5.91
C PRO A 46 -15.38 -10.68 5.07
N VAL A 47 -15.37 -11.92 4.57
CA VAL A 47 -16.45 -12.47 3.74
C VAL A 47 -17.66 -12.66 4.66
N THR A 48 -18.36 -11.57 4.95
CA THR A 48 -19.56 -11.51 5.80
C THR A 48 -20.85 -11.76 5.00
N GLY A 49 -20.72 -12.41 3.84
CA GLY A 49 -21.82 -12.79 2.97
C GLY A 49 -21.60 -14.18 2.38
N ASP A 50 -22.65 -14.76 1.81
CA ASP A 50 -22.64 -16.08 1.18
C ASP A 50 -21.52 -16.18 0.13
N THR A 51 -20.42 -16.87 0.50
CA THR A 51 -19.23 -17.06 -0.34
C THR A 51 -19.58 -17.62 -1.72
N GLN A 52 -20.64 -18.42 -1.80
CA GLN A 52 -21.10 -19.02 -3.06
C GLN A 52 -21.72 -17.96 -3.97
N ALA A 53 -22.53 -17.05 -3.41
CA ALA A 53 -23.08 -15.92 -4.16
C ALA A 53 -21.96 -15.00 -4.66
N ARG A 54 -20.95 -14.72 -3.82
CA ARG A 54 -19.80 -13.90 -4.23
C ARG A 54 -18.97 -14.56 -5.33
N MET A 55 -18.77 -15.88 -5.27
CA MET A 55 -18.10 -16.63 -6.32
C MET A 55 -18.86 -16.53 -7.65
N LEU A 56 -20.18 -16.71 -7.62
CA LEU A 56 -21.02 -16.58 -8.81
C LEU A 56 -20.95 -15.17 -9.39
N GLU A 57 -21.01 -14.13 -8.57
CA GLU A 57 -20.82 -12.74 -9.04
C GLU A 57 -19.50 -12.57 -9.79
N LEU A 58 -18.39 -13.05 -9.20
CA LEU A 58 -17.07 -12.96 -9.79
C LEU A 58 -16.96 -13.75 -11.11
N MET A 59 -17.60 -14.91 -11.20
CA MET A 59 -17.64 -15.69 -12.46
C MET A 59 -18.33 -14.95 -13.61
N HIS A 60 -19.27 -14.05 -13.30
CA HIS A 60 -19.98 -13.26 -14.30
C HIS A 60 -19.37 -11.88 -14.52
N SER A 61 -18.29 -11.54 -13.80
CA SER A 61 -17.63 -10.25 -13.92
C SER A 61 -16.98 -10.09 -15.30
N PRO A 62 -16.93 -8.86 -15.85
CA PRO A 62 -16.31 -8.62 -17.14
C PRO A 62 -14.81 -8.95 -17.13
N GLU A 63 -14.13 -8.76 -15.99
CA GLU A 63 -12.72 -9.08 -15.81
C GLU A 63 -12.48 -10.59 -15.92
N MET A 64 -13.33 -11.40 -15.29
CA MET A 64 -13.24 -12.85 -15.40
C MET A 64 -13.46 -13.34 -16.84
N ARG A 65 -14.43 -12.76 -17.56
CA ARG A 65 -14.64 -13.07 -18.98
C ARG A 65 -13.43 -12.72 -19.84
N ALA A 66 -12.86 -11.53 -19.63
CA ALA A 66 -11.66 -11.12 -20.35
C ALA A 66 -10.46 -12.06 -20.12
N LEU A 67 -10.31 -12.58 -18.90
CA LEU A 67 -9.28 -13.58 -18.58
C LEU A 67 -9.53 -14.91 -19.30
N LEU A 68 -10.78 -15.39 -19.31
CA LEU A 68 -11.15 -16.63 -20.01
C LEU A 68 -10.96 -16.50 -21.53
N ASP A 69 -11.36 -15.37 -22.13
CA ASP A 69 -11.15 -15.10 -23.55
C ASP A 69 -9.66 -15.04 -23.91
N SER A 70 -8.85 -14.43 -23.04
CA SER A 70 -7.40 -14.38 -23.21
C SER A 70 -6.75 -15.76 -23.10
N ALA A 71 -7.22 -16.58 -22.16
CA ALA A 71 -6.76 -17.96 -22.00
C ALA A 71 -7.13 -18.83 -23.22
N GLN A 72 -8.32 -18.64 -23.76
CA GLN A 72 -8.75 -19.32 -24.99
C GLN A 72 -7.90 -18.91 -26.19
N LEU A 73 -7.59 -17.62 -26.33
CA LEU A 73 -6.72 -17.12 -27.40
C LEU A 73 -5.30 -17.66 -27.27
N LEU A 74 -4.77 -17.73 -26.05
CA LEU A 74 -3.45 -18.30 -25.76
C LEU A 74 -3.43 -19.81 -26.09
N SER A 75 -4.46 -20.55 -25.70
CA SER A 75 -4.63 -21.97 -26.02
C SER A 75 -4.59 -22.24 -27.52
N VAL A 76 -5.34 -21.47 -28.32
CA VAL A 76 -5.33 -21.60 -29.79
C VAL A 76 -3.95 -21.29 -30.38
N ARG A 77 -3.24 -20.32 -29.82
CA ARG A 77 -1.94 -19.87 -30.33
C ARG A 77 -0.81 -20.84 -30.00
N GLU A 78 -0.79 -21.37 -28.78
CA GLU A 78 0.28 -22.21 -28.25
C GLU A 78 -0.02 -23.71 -28.42
N GLY A 79 -1.26 -24.07 -28.78
CA GLY A 79 -1.70 -25.47 -28.87
C GLY A 79 -1.85 -26.15 -27.50
N THR A 80 -2.08 -25.37 -26.45
CA THR A 80 -2.25 -25.85 -25.07
C THR A 80 -3.73 -25.89 -24.68
N GLU A 81 -4.04 -26.56 -23.57
CA GLU A 81 -5.41 -26.56 -23.06
C GLU A 81 -5.78 -25.19 -22.45
N PRO A 82 -7.04 -24.70 -22.57
CA PRO A 82 -7.45 -23.38 -22.06
C PRO A 82 -7.18 -23.18 -20.56
N HIS A 83 -7.29 -24.24 -19.76
CA HIS A 83 -7.01 -24.18 -18.33
C HIS A 83 -5.51 -23.99 -18.03
N GLU A 84 -4.62 -24.54 -18.85
CA GLU A 84 -3.17 -24.34 -18.75
C GLU A 84 -2.82 -22.90 -19.12
N GLY A 85 -3.41 -22.39 -20.22
CA GLY A 85 -3.26 -20.99 -20.62
C GLY A 85 -3.73 -20.01 -19.54
N LEU A 86 -4.88 -20.29 -18.90
CA LEU A 86 -5.38 -19.49 -17.79
C LEU A 86 -4.41 -19.51 -16.60
N THR A 87 -3.88 -20.68 -16.25
CA THR A 87 -2.91 -20.85 -15.17
C THR A 87 -1.65 -20.02 -15.45
N GLN A 88 -1.14 -20.09 -16.68
CA GLN A 88 0.04 -19.34 -17.10
C GLN A 88 -0.19 -17.83 -17.03
N ILE A 89 -1.35 -17.34 -17.46
CA ILE A 89 -1.72 -15.93 -17.35
C ILE A 89 -1.75 -15.49 -15.89
N ILE A 90 -2.42 -16.25 -15.01
CA ILE A 90 -2.52 -15.93 -13.58
C ILE A 90 -1.14 -15.89 -12.93
N THR A 91 -0.30 -16.90 -13.17
CA THR A 91 1.07 -16.94 -12.63
C THR A 91 1.91 -15.75 -13.11
N THR A 92 1.79 -15.40 -14.39
CA THR A 92 2.51 -14.24 -14.97
C THR A 92 2.05 -12.93 -14.33
N LEU A 93 0.74 -12.74 -14.14
CA LEU A 93 0.20 -11.54 -13.48
C LEU A 93 0.66 -11.42 -12.02
N GLN A 94 0.69 -12.53 -11.28
CA GLN A 94 1.20 -12.57 -9.91
C GLN A 94 2.69 -12.21 -9.82
N GLU A 95 3.49 -12.67 -10.78
CA GLU A 95 4.91 -12.31 -10.86
C GLU A 95 5.11 -10.83 -11.17
N ILE A 96 4.34 -10.29 -12.13
CA ILE A 96 4.35 -8.87 -12.46
C ILE A 96 3.99 -8.02 -11.22
N ASP A 97 2.93 -8.37 -10.50
CA ASP A 97 2.52 -7.65 -9.28
C ASP A 97 3.62 -7.67 -8.21
N LYS A 98 4.23 -8.83 -7.97
CA LYS A 98 5.37 -8.97 -7.05
C LYS A 98 6.53 -8.07 -7.44
N LEU A 99 6.89 -8.03 -8.73
CA LEU A 99 7.97 -7.18 -9.23
C LEU A 99 7.60 -5.69 -9.09
N TRP A 100 6.36 -5.32 -9.35
CA TRP A 100 5.86 -3.96 -9.17
C TRP A 100 5.99 -3.50 -7.72
N GLY A 101 5.58 -4.35 -6.77
CA GLY A 101 5.75 -4.07 -5.34
C GLY A 101 7.21 -3.87 -4.94
N GLN A 102 8.14 -4.64 -5.52
CA GLN A 102 9.57 -4.47 -5.27
C GLN A 102 10.10 -3.15 -5.83
N VAL A 103 9.68 -2.76 -7.04
CA VAL A 103 10.07 -1.49 -7.65
C VAL A 103 9.56 -0.32 -6.83
N LEU A 104 8.27 -0.32 -6.49
CA LEU A 104 7.64 0.73 -5.68
C LEU A 104 8.31 0.87 -4.31
N LEU A 105 8.68 -0.25 -3.68
CA LEU A 105 9.38 -0.23 -2.39
C LEU A 105 10.80 0.34 -2.54
N LYS A 106 11.54 -0.02 -3.59
CA LYS A 106 12.86 0.55 -3.89
C LYS A 106 12.78 2.05 -4.16
N GLU A 107 11.82 2.49 -4.97
CA GLU A 107 11.61 3.91 -5.26
C GLU A 107 11.16 4.69 -4.02
N GLY A 108 10.26 4.13 -3.22
CA GLY A 108 9.82 4.71 -1.95
C GLY A 108 11.00 4.91 -0.99
N LEU A 109 11.84 3.88 -0.82
CA LEU A 109 13.04 3.97 0.01
C LEU A 109 14.07 4.97 -0.55
N ALA A 110 14.26 5.01 -1.87
CA ALA A 110 15.17 5.96 -2.50
C ALA A 110 14.74 7.42 -2.27
N ARG A 111 13.44 7.72 -2.42
CA ARG A 111 12.86 9.05 -2.16
C ARG A 111 12.93 9.46 -0.70
N LEU A 112 12.73 8.50 0.21
CA LEU A 112 12.92 8.72 1.63
C LEU A 112 14.39 9.06 1.90
N ASN A 113 15.33 8.21 1.49
CA ASN A 113 16.77 8.42 1.71
C ASN A 113 17.28 9.75 1.12
N SER A 114 16.82 10.15 -0.07
CA SER A 114 17.17 11.44 -0.67
C SER A 114 16.60 12.65 0.07
N SER A 115 15.60 12.46 0.93
CA SER A 115 15.03 13.53 1.77
C SER A 115 15.76 13.69 3.11
N TYR A 116 16.64 12.75 3.49
CA TYR A 116 17.48 12.84 4.71
C TYR A 116 18.90 13.38 4.44
N HIS A 117 19.25 13.61 3.18
CA HIS A 117 20.54 14.17 2.76
C HIS A 117 20.35 15.57 2.18
#